data_AF-A0A925BCJ9-F1
#
_entry.id   AF-A0A925BCJ9-F1
#
_cell.length_a   1.000
_cell.length_b   1.000
_cell.length_c   1.000
_cell.angle_alpha   90.00
_cell.angle_beta   90.00
_cell.angle_gamma   90.00
#
_symmetry.space_group_name_H-M   'P 1'
#
loop_
_entity.id
_entity.type
_entity.pdbx_description
1 polymer ?
#
loop_
_entity_poly.entity_id
_entity_poly.type
_entity_poly.pdbx_seq_one_letter_code
_entity_poly.pdbx_strand_id
1 'polypeptide(L)' 'KGRTTLLITHRLSQIRWADHIVVLQHGQVVAQGKHEDLLKTSDAYQRIFARYESPRQTKTTIEHATGD' A
#
# COMPACT_ATOMS: atom_id res chain seq x y z
N LYS A 1 -8.34 15.99 -15.82
CA LYS A 1 -8.21 14.90 -16.82
C LYS A 1 -7.21 15.33 -17.89
N GLY A 2 -6.39 14.42 -18.41
CA GLY A 2 -5.38 14.72 -19.45
C GLY A 2 -4.06 15.30 -18.92
N ARG A 3 -3.68 15.02 -17.67
CA ARG A 3 -2.39 15.43 -17.10
C ARG A 3 -1.64 14.21 -16.61
N THR A 4 -0.33 14.19 -16.85
CA THR A 4 0.58 13.22 -16.24
C THR A 4 1.04 13.78 -14.90
N THR A 5 0.80 13.04 -13.83
CA THR A 5 1.21 13.43 -12.48
C THR A 5 2.30 12.48 -12.02
N LEU A 6 3.50 13.01 -11.75
CA LEU A 6 4.56 12.28 -11.08
C LEU A 6 4.54 12.64 -9.59
N LEU A 7 4.24 11.67 -8.74
CA LEU A 7 4.20 11.85 -7.29
C LEU A 7 5.37 11.11 -6.64
N ILE A 8 6.24 11.85 -5.94
CA ILE A 8 7.27 11.29 -5.06
C ILE A 8 6.76 11.46 -3.64
N THR A 9 6.49 10.36 -2.93
CA THR A 9 5.91 10.43 -1.59
C THR A 9 6.32 9.24 -0.74
N HIS A 10 6.34 9.46 0.57
CA HIS A 10 6.43 8.39 1.58
C HIS A 10 5.05 8.07 2.18
N ARG A 11 3.99 8.78 1.75
CA ARG A 11 2.61 8.57 2.25
C ARG A 11 1.97 7.40 1.52
N LEU A 12 1.94 6.25 2.17
CA LEU A 12 1.36 5.04 1.60
C LEU A 12 -0.09 5.18 1.15
N SER A 13 -0.89 6.00 1.83
CA SER A 13 -2.29 6.21 1.45
C SER A 13 -2.43 6.73 0.02
N GLN A 14 -1.47 7.48 -0.50
CA GLN A 14 -1.49 8.00 -1.88
C GLN A 14 -0.93 6.98 -2.87
N ILE A 15 0.07 6.19 -2.44
CA ILE A 15 0.71 5.17 -3.29
C ILE A 15 -0.30 4.11 -3.73
N ARG A 16 -1.26 3.71 -2.86
CA ARG A 16 -2.27 2.68 -3.19
C ARG A 16 -3.18 3.04 -4.37
N TRP A 17 -3.37 4.33 -4.64
CA TRP A 17 -4.25 4.81 -5.72
C TRP A 17 -3.49 5.13 -7.01
N ALA A 18 -2.17 5.00 -7.02
CA ALA A 18 -1.39 5.32 -8.20
C ALA A 18 -1.64 4.30 -9.31
N ASP A 19 -1.90 4.80 -10.52
CA ASP A 19 -2.10 3.96 -11.70
C ASP A 19 -0.83 3.17 -12.07
N HIS A 20 0.34 3.74 -11.74
CA HIS A 20 1.65 3.15 -11.95
C HIS A 20 2.63 3.59 -10.86
N ILE A 21 3.37 2.64 -10.30
CA ILE A 21 4.33 2.86 -9.24
C ILE A 21 5.71 2.44 -9.72
N VAL A 22 6.73 3.22 -9.38
CA VAL A 22 8.15 2.90 -9.60
C VAL A 22 8.85 2.87 -8.25
N VAL A 23 9.52 1.76 -7.95
CA VAL A 23 10.28 1.58 -6.71
C VAL A 23 11.75 1.78 -7.02
N LEU A 24 12.36 2.76 -6.35
CA LEU A 24 13.78 3.07 -6.46
C LEU A 24 14.55 2.54 -5.26
N GLN A 25 15.70 1.93 -5.52
CA GLN A 25 16.65 1.52 -4.49
C GLN A 25 18.06 1.76 -5.02
N HIS A 26 18.89 2.47 -4.25
CA HIS A 26 20.27 2.83 -4.64
C HIS A 26 20.39 3.46 -6.04
N GLY A 27 19.43 4.32 -6.41
CA GLY A 27 19.42 4.99 -7.72
C GLY A 27 18.97 4.11 -8.89
N GLN A 28 18.51 2.89 -8.65
CA GLN A 28 18.01 1.98 -9.69
C GLN A 28 16.54 1.64 -9.50
N VAL A 29 15.83 1.43 -10.61
CA VAL A 29 14.47 0.91 -10.61
C VAL A 29 14.52 -0.58 -10.31
N VAL A 30 14.04 -0.97 -9.13
CA VAL A 30 14.03 -2.38 -8.68
C VAL A 30 12.68 -3.06 -8.87
N ALA A 31 11.60 -2.29 -9.03
CA ALA A 31 10.28 -2.81 -9.36
C ALA A 31 9.39 -1.70 -9.95
N GLN A 32 8.42 -2.08 -10.78
CA GLN A 32 7.41 -1.17 -11.30
C GLN A 32 6.10 -1.90 -11.64
N GLY A 33 4.97 -1.22 -11.51
CA GLY A 33 3.66 -1.81 -11.78
C GLY A 33 2.53 -1.22 -10.95
N LYS A 34 1.40 -1.93 -10.87
CA LYS A 34 0.29 -1.55 -10.01
C LYS A 34 0.54 -2.00 -8.57
N HIS A 35 -0.15 -1.35 -7.62
CA HIS A 35 -0.04 -1.67 -6.20
C HIS A 35 -0.26 -3.16 -5.91
N GLU A 36 -1.33 -3.74 -6.43
CA GLU A 36 -1.72 -5.13 -6.19
C GLU A 36 -0.71 -6.14 -6.74
N ASP A 37 -0.13 -5.84 -7.91
CA ASP A 37 0.86 -6.71 -8.54
C ASP A 37 2.19 -6.64 -7.78
N LEU A 38 2.62 -5.43 -7.41
CA LEU A 38 3.86 -5.22 -6.67
C LEU A 38 3.82 -5.80 -5.26
N LEU A 39 2.65 -5.78 -4.60
CA LEU A 39 2.46 -6.46 -3.32
C LEU A 39 2.73 -7.97 -3.43
N LYS A 40 2.42 -8.59 -4.57
CA LYS A 40 2.63 -10.05 -4.77
C LYS A 40 4.02 -10.38 -5.28
N THR A 41 4.62 -9.49 -6.07
CA THR A 41 5.80 -9.79 -6.89
C THR A 41 7.08 -9.09 -6.45
N SER A 42 7.01 -8.10 -5.55
CA SER A 42 8.17 -7.30 -5.15
C SER A 42 8.37 -7.29 -3.63
N ASP A 43 9.38 -8.01 -3.16
CA ASP A 43 9.80 -7.97 -1.75
C ASP A 43 10.19 -6.56 -1.31
N ALA A 44 10.81 -5.78 -2.20
CA ALA A 44 11.17 -4.39 -1.93
C ALA A 44 9.93 -3.53 -1.63
N TYR A 45 8.88 -3.71 -2.42
CA TYR A 45 7.62 -3.01 -2.22
C TYR A 45 6.88 -3.48 -0.96
N GLN A 46 6.81 -4.80 -0.73
CA GLN A 46 6.20 -5.38 0.47
C GLN A 46 6.83 -4.84 1.76
N ARG A 47 8.17 -4.73 1.80
CA ARG A 47 8.88 -4.16 2.96
C ARG A 47 8.50 -2.72 3.28
N ILE A 48 8.11 -1.93 2.28
CA ILE A 48 7.64 -0.55 2.50
C ILE A 48 6.29 -0.56 3.22
N PHE A 49 5.39 -1.49 2.89
CA PHE A 49 4.04 -1.57 3.49
C PHE A 49 3.99 -2.30 4.83
N ALA A 50 4.84 -3.32 5.03
CA ALA A 50 4.92 -4.07 6.28
C ALA A 50 5.21 -3.17 7.50
N ARG A 51 5.91 -2.04 7.30
CA ARG A 51 6.22 -1.07 8.37
C ARG A 51 5.03 -0.23 8.82
N TYR A 52 3.96 -0.18 8.04
CA TYR A 52 2.80 0.68 8.29
C TYR A 52 1.53 -0.10 8.61
N GLU A 53 1.53 -1.42 8.38
CA GLU A 53 0.58 -2.33 8.99
C GLU A 53 0.99 -2.61 10.44
N SER A 54 1.03 -1.55 11.26
CA SER A 54 0.83 -1.77 12.70
C SER A 54 -0.58 -2.36 12.86
N PRO A 55 -0.78 -3.40 13.70
CA PRO A 55 -2.07 -4.06 13.82
C PRO A 55 -3.10 -3.05 14.34
N ARG A 56 -3.85 -2.42 13.43
CA ARG A 56 -5.06 -1.67 13.78
C ARG A 56 -6.10 -2.71 14.15
N GLN A 57 -6.25 -2.90 15.45
CA GLN A 57 -7.40 -3.40 16.19
C GLN A 57 -8.57 -3.76 15.26
N THR A 58 -8.71 -5.07 15.03
CA THR A 58 -9.95 -5.65 14.53
C THR A 58 -11.07 -5.12 15.41
N LYS A 59 -11.95 -4.33 14.83
CA LYS A 59 -13.16 -3.85 15.50
C LYS A 59 -13.97 -5.11 15.82
N THR A 60 -13.88 -5.59 17.06
CA THR A 60 -14.84 -6.54 17.62
C THR A 60 -16.18 -5.83 17.60
N THR A 61 -16.93 -6.00 16.51
CA THR A 61 -18.37 -5.79 16.53
C THR A 61 -18.88 -6.83 17.52
N ILE A 62 -19.10 -6.39 18.76
CA ILE A 62 -19.79 -7.18 19.77
C ILE A 62 -21.16 -7.48 19.17
N GLU A 63 -21.37 -8.75 18.85
CA GLU A 63 -22.67 -9.30 18.55
C GLU A 63 -23.57 -8.98 19.73
N HIS A 64 -24.63 -8.22 19.45
CA HIS A 64 -25.76 -8.07 20.34
C HIS A 64 -26.32 -9.47 20.61
N ALA A 65 -25.96 -10.06 21.76
CA ALA A 65 -26.67 -11.19 22.30
C ALA A 65 -28.04 -10.72 22.81
N THR A 66 -29.06 -11.07 22.04
CA THR A 66 -30.44 -11.20 22.51
C THR A 66 -30.53 -12.33 23.53
N GLY A 67 -31.17 -12.09 24.67
CA GLY A 67 -31.73 -13.15 25.53
C GLY A 67 -31.20 -13.19 26.97
N ASP A 68 -31.80 -12.39 27.86
CA ASP A 68 -32.57 -12.82 29.05
C ASP A 68 -33.25 -11.60 29.71
#